data_AF-A0A9D4YMN6-F1
#
_entry.id   AF-A0A9D4YMN6-F1
#
_cell.length_a   1.000
_cell.length_b   1.000
_cell.length_c   1.000
_cell.angle_alpha   90.00
_cell.angle_beta   90.00
_cell.angle_gamma   90.00
#
_symmetry.space_group_name_H-M   'P 1'
#
loop_
_entity.id
_entity.type
_entity.pdbx_description
1 polymer ?
#
loop_
_entity_poly.entity_id
_entity_poly.type
_entity_poly.pdbx_seq_one_letter_code
_entity_poly.pdbx_strand_id
1 'polypeptide(L)'
;MYYLTPFQDELVHSTGSSDVDSVLGVPGLACCDTLKAVHNVWPVLPPAPKKGRGSVAASKQNSYALDQLFKRFCGRRSNAHHAEQDCVDLMKVCHTEKAAFLAYVDANAAHLADSRRDW
;
A
#
# COMPACT_ATOMS: atom_id res chain seq x y z
N MET A 1 -43.27 -32.09 -1.89
CA MET A 1 -42.91 -32.02 -3.32
C MET A 1 -41.85 -30.95 -3.46
N TYR A 2 -40.65 -31.34 -3.88
CA TYR A 2 -39.54 -30.43 -4.16
C TYR A 2 -39.68 -29.93 -5.59
N TYR A 3 -39.67 -28.61 -5.81
CA TYR A 3 -39.47 -28.04 -7.14
C TYR A 3 -38.07 -27.42 -7.18
N LEU A 4 -37.17 -28.15 -7.86
CA LEU A 4 -35.88 -27.68 -8.35
C LEU A 4 -36.15 -26.75 -9.53
N THR A 5 -35.72 -25.49 -9.44
CA THR A 5 -35.60 -24.60 -10.60
C THR A 5 -34.25 -24.86 -11.28
N PRO A 6 -34.20 -25.01 -12.61
CA PRO A 6 -32.94 -25.25 -13.32
C PRO A 6 -32.09 -23.97 -13.33
N PHE A 7 -30.85 -24.13 -12.88
CA PHE A 7 -29.75 -23.18 -13.03
C PHE A 7 -29.49 -23.01 -14.54
N GLN A 8 -29.88 -21.87 -15.11
CA GLN A 8 -29.52 -21.54 -16.48
C GLN A 8 -28.08 -21.03 -16.51
N ASP A 9 -27.25 -21.87 -17.10
CA ASP A 9 -25.89 -21.63 -17.56
C ASP A 9 -25.94 -20.63 -18.72
N GLU A 10 -25.56 -19.38 -18.47
CA GLU A 10 -25.15 -18.45 -19.53
C GLU A 10 -23.80 -17.84 -19.17
N LEU A 11 -22.75 -18.65 -19.37
CA LEU A 11 -21.38 -18.18 -19.45
C LEU A 11 -21.17 -17.42 -20.77
N VAL A 12 -21.62 -16.17 -20.81
CA VAL A 12 -21.28 -15.24 -21.89
C VAL A 12 -19.80 -14.90 -21.77
N HIS A 13 -18.99 -15.57 -22.59
CA HIS A 13 -17.60 -15.19 -22.84
C HIS A 13 -17.56 -13.82 -23.51
N SER A 14 -17.35 -12.76 -22.71
CA SER A 14 -16.89 -11.47 -23.23
C SER A 14 -15.36 -11.50 -23.33
N THR A 15 -14.91 -11.81 -24.53
CA THR A 15 -13.56 -11.55 -25.02
C THR A 15 -13.31 -10.04 -25.01
N GLY A 16 -12.41 -9.59 -24.13
CA GLY A 16 -11.72 -8.30 -24.32
C GLY A 16 -12.02 -7.18 -23.30
N SER A 17 -12.07 -7.46 -22.00
CA SER A 17 -11.90 -6.40 -20.99
C SER A 17 -10.74 -6.72 -20.05
N SER A 18 -9.79 -5.79 -19.93
CA SER A 18 -8.68 -5.88 -18.99
C SER A 18 -9.12 -5.56 -17.56
N ASP A 19 -10.28 -6.06 -17.13
CA ASP A 19 -10.88 -5.77 -15.83
C ASP A 19 -10.26 -6.66 -14.75
N VAL A 20 -9.48 -6.04 -13.88
CA VAL A 20 -8.89 -6.68 -12.69
C VAL A 20 -9.95 -7.16 -11.69
N ASP A 21 -11.22 -6.75 -11.85
CA ASP A 21 -12.36 -7.35 -11.16
C ASP A 21 -12.42 -8.87 -11.40
N SER A 22 -11.94 -9.33 -12.57
CA SER A 22 -11.83 -10.76 -12.87
C SER A 22 -10.58 -11.44 -12.28
N VAL A 23 -9.54 -10.69 -11.89
CA VAL A 23 -8.28 -11.24 -11.37
C VAL A 23 -8.33 -11.50 -9.86
N LEU A 24 -8.99 -10.64 -9.10
CA LEU A 24 -9.17 -10.83 -7.65
C LEU A 24 -10.59 -11.26 -7.27
N GLY A 25 -11.58 -11.08 -8.16
CA GLY A 25 -12.96 -11.51 -7.92
C GLY A 25 -13.68 -10.75 -6.79
N VAL A 26 -13.12 -9.63 -6.32
CA VAL A 26 -13.67 -8.84 -5.21
C VAL A 26 -14.21 -7.52 -5.73
N PRO A 27 -15.52 -7.43 -6.03
CA PRO A 27 -16.14 -6.16 -6.40
C PRO A 27 -16.00 -5.15 -5.25
N GLY A 28 -15.72 -3.90 -5.59
CA GLY A 28 -15.59 -2.81 -4.61
C GLY A 28 -14.21 -2.67 -3.96
N LEU A 29 -13.17 -3.32 -4.48
CA LEU A 29 -11.81 -3.15 -3.99
C LEU A 29 -11.32 -1.71 -4.26
N ALA A 30 -10.89 -1.04 -3.19
CA ALA A 30 -10.29 0.29 -3.24
C ALA A 30 -8.79 0.21 -3.01
N CYS A 31 -8.03 1.10 -3.64
CA CYS A 31 -6.59 1.23 -3.45
C CYS A 31 -6.21 2.67 -3.11
N CYS A 32 -5.07 2.82 -2.45
CA CYS A 32 -4.51 4.12 -2.09
C CYS A 32 -3.00 4.08 -2.27
N ASP A 33 -2.42 5.17 -2.75
CA ASP A 33 -0.96 5.31 -2.86
C ASP A 33 -0.36 5.60 -1.48
N THR A 34 0.29 4.58 -0.92
CA THR A 34 0.89 4.65 0.40
C THR A 34 2.02 5.68 0.49
N LEU A 35 2.73 5.99 -0.60
CA LEU A 35 3.77 7.03 -0.55
C LEU A 35 3.16 8.42 -0.37
N LYS A 36 2.08 8.72 -1.09
CA LYS A 36 1.34 9.98 -0.89
C LYS A 36 0.77 10.08 0.52
N ALA A 37 0.21 8.99 1.03
CA ALA A 37 -0.28 8.92 2.41
C ALA A 37 0.82 9.21 3.43
N VAL A 38 1.97 8.54 3.31
CA VAL A 38 3.13 8.73 4.22
C VAL A 38 3.67 10.16 4.12
N HIS A 39 3.74 10.75 2.93
CA HIS A 39 4.14 12.15 2.74
C HIS A 39 3.19 13.13 3.43
N ASN A 40 1.89 12.87 3.39
CA ASN A 40 0.89 13.70 4.05
C ASN A 40 0.96 13.60 5.57
N VAL A 41 1.17 12.38 6.09
CA VAL A 41 1.28 12.14 7.55
C VAL A 41 2.58 12.70 8.11
N TRP A 42 3.69 12.55 7.39
CA TRP A 42 5.01 13.05 7.81
C TRP A 42 5.63 13.96 6.75
N PRO A 43 5.15 15.20 6.58
CA PRO A 43 5.72 16.13 5.61
C PRO A 43 7.19 16.44 5.89
N VAL A 44 7.58 16.36 7.17
CA VAL A 44 8.96 16.44 7.63
C VAL A 44 9.28 15.15 8.39
N LEU A 45 10.21 14.36 7.86
CA LEU A 45 10.61 13.11 8.49
C LEU A 45 11.49 13.37 9.73
N PRO A 46 11.35 12.57 10.81
CA PRO A 46 12.25 12.67 11.94
C PRO A 46 13.70 12.37 11.53
N PRO A 47 14.69 12.90 12.26
CA PRO A 47 16.09 12.73 11.91
C PRO A 47 16.47 11.24 11.87
N ALA A 48 17.24 10.85 10.85
CA ALA A 48 17.74 9.50 10.75
C ALA A 48 18.65 9.18 11.96
N PRO A 49 18.62 7.94 12.49
CA PRO A 49 19.50 7.54 13.57
C PRO A 49 20.96 7.72 13.17
N LYS A 50 21.74 8.41 14.00
CA LYS A 50 23.16 8.72 13.74
C LYS A 50 23.95 7.41 13.65
N LYS A 51 24.46 7.06 12.46
CA LYS A 51 25.53 6.06 12.35
C LYS A 51 26.79 6.65 12.97
N GLY A 52 27.36 5.95 13.95
CA GLY A 52 28.59 6.38 14.63
C GLY A 52 29.72 6.66 13.63
N ARG A 53 30.43 7.78 13.89
CA ARG A 53 31.70 8.24 13.29
C ARG A 53 32.01 7.75 11.87
N GLY A 54 31.85 8.66 10.91
CA GLY A 54 32.59 8.63 9.64
C GLY A 54 31.73 8.45 8.41
N SER A 55 31.57 9.57 7.71
CA SER A 55 31.46 9.66 6.25
C SER A 55 30.07 9.66 5.58
N VAL A 56 29.89 10.79 4.88
CA VAL A 56 29.15 11.11 3.65
C VAL A 56 27.64 11.44 3.72
N ALA A 57 27.44 12.75 3.59
CA ALA A 57 26.35 13.49 2.95
C ALA A 57 24.97 13.56 3.62
N ALA A 58 24.68 14.77 4.09
CA ALA A 58 23.38 15.33 4.42
C ALA A 58 22.33 15.30 3.28
N SER A 59 22.61 14.64 2.14
CA SER A 59 21.70 14.57 0.99
C SER A 59 20.67 13.43 1.05
N LYS A 60 20.82 12.46 1.96
CA LYS A 60 19.83 11.37 2.18
C LYS A 60 18.79 11.68 3.25
N GLN A 61 18.70 12.92 3.73
CA GLN A 61 17.92 13.25 4.91
C GLN A 61 16.40 13.09 4.75
N ASN A 62 15.85 13.00 3.53
CA ASN A 62 14.40 12.95 3.28
C ASN A 62 13.93 11.83 2.32
N SER A 63 14.59 10.66 2.31
CA SER A 63 14.07 9.53 1.52
C SER A 63 12.89 8.85 2.21
N TYR A 64 11.81 8.64 1.45
CA TYR A 64 10.61 7.89 1.84
C TYR A 64 10.67 6.41 1.41
N ALA A 65 11.86 5.90 1.09
CA ALA A 65 12.03 4.47 0.89
C ALA A 65 11.67 3.70 2.17
N LEU A 66 11.01 2.55 2.04
CA LEU A 66 10.55 1.76 3.18
C LEU A 66 11.67 1.45 4.19
N ASP A 67 12.88 1.11 3.71
CA ASP A 67 14.05 0.91 4.57
C ASP A 67 14.39 2.15 5.43
N GLN A 68 14.26 3.35 4.87
CA GLN A 68 14.57 4.59 5.57
C GLN A 68 13.47 4.99 6.54
N LEU A 69 12.20 4.79 6.17
CA LEU A 69 11.07 5.01 7.05
C LEU A 69 11.13 4.05 8.25
N PHE A 70 11.30 2.75 7.98
CA PHE A 70 11.40 1.74 9.03
C PHE A 70 12.56 2.03 10.00
N LYS A 71 13.72 2.46 9.48
CA LYS A 71 14.87 2.88 10.30
C LYS A 71 14.58 4.03 11.24
N ARG A 72 13.72 4.96 10.85
CA ARG A 72 13.36 6.14 11.66
C ARG A 72 12.34 5.81 12.72
N PHE A 73 11.32 5.02 12.39
CA PHE A 73 10.15 4.82 13.23
C PHE A 73 10.18 3.51 14.03
N CYS A 74 10.76 2.45 13.46
CA CYS A 74 10.69 1.09 14.01
C CYS A 74 12.07 0.50 14.37
N GLY A 75 13.17 1.11 13.92
CA GLY A 75 14.52 0.66 14.19
C GLY A 75 15.11 -0.21 13.07
N ARG A 76 15.74 -1.36 13.39
CA ARG A 76 16.47 -2.13 12.36
C ARG A 76 15.54 -3.06 11.58
N ARG A 77 15.71 -3.03 10.25
CA ARG A 77 15.01 -3.89 9.30
C ARG A 77 15.81 -5.17 9.01
N SER A 78 15.11 -6.29 8.82
CA SER A 78 15.65 -7.59 8.40
C SER A 78 14.86 -8.12 7.21
N ASN A 79 15.44 -9.04 6.43
CA ASN A 79 14.76 -9.74 5.31
C ASN A 79 14.10 -8.81 4.28
N ALA A 80 14.80 -7.74 3.87
CA ALA A 80 14.33 -6.83 2.83
C ALA A 80 14.16 -7.56 1.48
N HIS A 81 13.19 -7.12 0.67
CA HIS A 81 12.85 -7.70 -0.64
C HIS A 81 12.10 -9.04 -0.57
N HIS A 82 11.68 -9.45 0.63
CA HIS A 82 10.67 -10.48 0.79
C HIS A 82 9.31 -9.79 0.80
N ALA A 83 8.43 -10.13 -0.14
CA ALA A 83 7.13 -9.46 -0.31
C ALA A 83 6.32 -9.41 1.00
N GLU A 84 6.26 -10.53 1.72
CA GLU A 84 5.59 -10.61 3.01
C GLU A 84 6.22 -9.68 4.05
N GLN A 85 7.54 -9.69 4.18
CA GLN A 85 8.24 -8.86 5.15
C GLN A 85 8.11 -7.36 4.80
N ASP A 86 8.18 -7.02 3.51
CA ASP A 86 7.97 -5.66 3.02
C ASP A 86 6.55 -5.17 3.39
N CYS A 87 5.52 -6.01 3.26
CA CYS A 87 4.16 -5.70 3.72
C CYS A 87 4.08 -5.50 5.24
N VAL A 88 4.69 -6.40 6.03
CA VAL A 88 4.70 -6.29 7.49
C VAL A 88 5.41 -5.03 7.96
N ASP A 89 6.56 -4.71 7.35
CA ASP A 89 7.34 -3.53 7.68
C ASP A 89 6.58 -2.24 7.32
N LEU A 90 5.89 -2.23 6.17
CA LEU A 90 5.04 -1.13 5.76
C LEU A 90 3.89 -0.92 6.75
N MET A 91 3.19 -1.99 7.14
CA MET A 91 2.11 -1.92 8.13
C MET A 91 2.59 -1.35 9.47
N LYS A 92 3.78 -1.74 9.93
CA LYS A 92 4.39 -1.22 11.16
C LYS A 92 4.67 0.28 11.07
N VAL A 93 5.21 0.75 9.95
CA VAL A 93 5.45 2.19 9.72
C VAL A 93 4.13 2.94 9.76
N CYS A 94 3.13 2.53 9.00
CA CYS A 94 1.82 3.20 8.96
C CYS A 94 1.11 3.19 10.32
N HIS A 95 1.35 2.17 11.15
CA HIS A 95 0.74 2.06 12.48
C HIS A 95 1.25 3.12 13.46
N THR A 96 2.45 3.68 13.25
CA THR A 96 3.02 4.68 14.17
C THR A 96 2.18 5.96 14.27
N GLU A 97 1.48 6.34 13.19
CA GLU A 97 0.49 7.41 13.16
C GLU A 97 -0.84 6.91 12.56
N LYS A 98 -1.32 5.77 13.09
CA LYS A 98 -2.50 5.05 12.57
C LYS A 98 -3.70 5.95 12.27
N ALA A 99 -4.03 6.88 13.17
CA ALA A 99 -5.22 7.70 13.03
C ALA A 99 -5.14 8.64 11.81
N ALA A 100 -4.00 9.33 11.63
CA ALA A 100 -3.78 10.21 10.49
C ALA A 100 -3.68 9.43 9.17
N PHE A 101 -3.04 8.26 9.20
CA PHE A 101 -2.94 7.39 8.03
C PHE A 101 -4.32 6.90 7.57
N LEU A 102 -5.14 6.38 8.48
CA LEU A 102 -6.49 5.92 8.16
C LEU A 102 -7.37 7.05 7.64
N ALA A 103 -7.32 8.23 8.27
CA ALA A 103 -8.08 9.40 7.81
C ALA A 103 -7.70 9.80 6.37
N TYR A 104 -6.42 9.69 6.00
CA TYR A 104 -5.99 9.93 4.63
C TYR A 104 -6.54 8.88 3.67
N VAL A 105 -6.46 7.60 4.04
CA VAL A 105 -7.00 6.50 3.21
C VAL A 105 -8.50 6.65 3.01
N ASP A 106 -9.26 6.92 4.07
CA ASP A 106 -10.72 7.10 3.99
C ASP A 106 -11.11 8.25 3.05
N ALA A 107 -10.29 9.30 2.96
CA ALA A 107 -10.54 10.46 2.11
C ALA A 107 -10.03 10.31 0.66
N ASN A 108 -9.06 9.44 0.39
CA ASN A 108 -8.32 9.40 -0.88
C ASN A 108 -8.26 8.01 -1.52
N ALA A 109 -8.82 6.98 -0.91
CA ALA A 109 -8.92 5.66 -1.54
C ALA A 109 -9.83 5.78 -2.77
N ALA A 110 -9.32 5.30 -3.90
CA ALA A 110 -10.05 5.27 -5.16
C ALA A 110 -10.36 3.82 -5.52
N HIS A 111 -11.43 3.61 -6.29
CA HIS A 111 -11.71 2.29 -6.84
C HIS A 111 -10.52 1.85 -7.71
N LEU A 112 -10.12 0.58 -7.54
CA LEU A 112 -8.97 0.05 -8.25
C LEU A 112 -9.17 0.11 -9.78
N ALA A 113 -10.41 -0.02 -10.24
CA ALA A 113 -10.79 0.12 -11.65
C ALA A 113 -10.49 1.52 -12.22
N ASP A 114 -10.68 2.58 -11.42
CA ASP A 114 -10.47 3.97 -11.85
C ASP A 114 -9.00 4.40 -11.76
N SER A 115 -8.24 3.81 -10.84
CA SER A 115 -6.88 4.23 -10.50
C SER A 115 -5.82 3.87 -11.55
N ARG A 116 -6.12 2.99 -12.52
CA ARG A 116 -5.17 2.56 -13.57
C ARG A 116 -4.80 3.65 -14.57
N ARG A 117 -5.51 4.78 -14.59
CA ARG A 117 -5.24 5.89 -15.53
C ARG A 117 -4.22 6.91 -15.01
N ASP A 118 -3.91 6.86 -13.71
CA ASP A 118 -3.15 7.92 -13.02
C ASP A 118 -1.80 7.44 -12.43
N TRP A 119 -1.36 6.22 -12.77
CA TRP A 119 -0.08 5.63 -12.35
C TRP A 119 0.86 5.45 -13.54
#